data_AF-U9SUH5-F1
#
_entry.id   AF-U9SUH5-F1
#
_cell.length_a   1.000
_cell.length_b   1.000
_cell.length_c   1.000
_cell.angle_alpha   90.00
_cell.angle_beta   90.00
_cell.angle_gamma   90.00
#
_symmetry.space_group_name_H-M   'P 1'
#
loop_
_entity.id
_entity.type
_entity.pdbx_description
1 polymer ?
#
loop_
_entity_poly.entity_id
_entity_poly.type
_entity_poly.pdbx_seq_one_letter_code
_entity_poly.pdbx_strand_id
1 'polypeptide(L)'
;MTHKKVDVRQRTSYSLEEKLIKKRSGTSGRKAFYPEAEKILYSWIIEQRKKGFAVNYISIRLQMCKILKESSIQALYLAGERRTKISQKLPEDLEEKLDEFRRYIIRLRTLYNFDLNSIFNMDETPVWFDMAGNITVNNKGDKTVHIRTTENGGILLHYPVII
;
A
#
# COMPACT_ATOMS: atom_id res chain seq x y z
N MET A 1 -61.30 33.97 42.86
CA MET A 1 -60.47 32.76 42.80
C MET A 1 -60.49 32.27 41.37
N THR A 2 -59.45 32.57 40.60
CA THR A 2 -59.33 32.20 39.18
C THR A 2 -58.23 31.16 39.04
N HIS A 3 -58.61 29.94 38.64
CA HIS A 3 -57.68 28.84 38.45
C HIS A 3 -56.80 29.11 37.22
N LYS A 4 -55.50 29.39 37.44
CA LYS A 4 -54.50 29.36 36.36
C LYS A 4 -54.19 27.90 36.04
N LYS A 5 -54.53 27.46 34.83
CA LYS A 5 -54.04 26.20 34.25
C LYS A 5 -52.52 26.32 34.10
N VAL A 6 -51.77 25.57 34.89
CA VAL A 6 -50.32 25.44 34.71
C VAL A 6 -50.11 24.45 33.56
N ASP A 7 -49.63 24.96 32.43
CA ASP A 7 -49.30 24.14 31.26
C ASP A 7 -48.00 23.38 31.57
N VAL A 8 -48.13 22.06 31.78
CA VAL A 8 -46.99 21.17 31.98
C VAL A 8 -46.34 20.97 30.61
N ARG A 9 -45.25 21.71 30.34
CA ARG A 9 -44.40 21.47 29.17
C ARG A 9 -43.90 20.04 29.19
N GLN A 10 -44.50 19.19 28.35
CA GLN A 10 -44.00 17.87 28.05
C GLN A 10 -42.63 18.03 27.38
N ARG A 11 -41.58 17.57 28.07
CA ARG A 11 -40.20 17.59 27.57
C ARG A 11 -40.11 16.52 26.50
N THR A 12 -40.20 16.91 25.24
CA THR A 12 -39.99 16.02 24.10
C THR A 12 -38.56 15.48 24.18
N SER A 13 -38.41 14.19 24.46
CA SER A 13 -37.13 13.49 24.50
C SER A 13 -36.63 13.28 23.07
N TYR A 14 -36.11 14.34 22.45
CA TYR A 14 -35.33 14.22 21.24
C TYR A 14 -33.98 13.58 21.60
N SER A 15 -33.72 12.46 20.94
CA SER A 15 -32.54 11.61 21.08
C SER A 15 -31.24 12.42 21.10
N LEU A 16 -30.41 12.16 22.10
CA LEU A 16 -29.03 12.67 22.18
C LEU A 16 -28.14 12.17 21.01
N GLU A 17 -28.67 11.27 20.17
CA GLU A 17 -27.95 10.60 19.08
C GLU A 17 -27.85 11.44 17.80
N GLU A 18 -28.68 12.48 17.60
CA GLU A 18 -28.67 13.23 16.34
C GLU A 18 -27.63 14.36 16.29
N LYS A 19 -26.95 14.69 17.40
CA LYS A 19 -26.07 15.87 17.51
C LYS A 19 -24.56 15.62 17.33
N LEU A 20 -24.12 14.42 16.94
CA LEU A 20 -22.70 14.08 16.88
C LEU A 20 -22.07 13.92 15.49
N ILE A 21 -22.76 14.21 14.39
CA ILE A 21 -22.11 14.21 13.07
C ILE A 21 -21.92 15.66 12.58
N LYS A 22 -21.02 16.40 13.26
CA LYS A 22 -20.35 17.52 12.60
C LYS A 22 -19.52 16.92 11.46
N LYS A 23 -20.05 16.91 10.23
CA LYS A 23 -19.27 16.69 9.02
C LYS A 23 -18.24 17.83 8.91
N ARG A 24 -17.10 17.65 9.56
CA ARG A 24 -15.93 18.49 9.34
C ARG A 24 -15.42 18.15 7.93
N SER A 25 -15.23 19.18 7.11
CA SER A 25 -14.84 19.08 5.71
C SER A 25 -13.70 18.06 5.54
N GLY A 26 -14.02 16.95 4.86
CA GLY A 26 -13.00 16.06 4.32
C GLY A 26 -12.12 16.85 3.36
N THR A 27 -10.85 16.45 3.25
CA THR A 27 -9.86 16.96 2.30
C THR A 27 -10.54 17.32 0.98
N SER A 28 -10.47 18.59 0.59
CA SER A 28 -11.15 19.10 -0.58
C SER A 28 -10.62 18.45 -1.87
N GLY A 29 -11.53 17.83 -2.63
CA GLY A 29 -11.55 17.91 -4.10
C GLY A 29 -10.62 17.01 -4.93
N ARG A 30 -9.77 16.14 -4.36
CA ARG A 30 -8.98 15.22 -5.19
C ARG A 30 -9.82 14.01 -5.62
N LYS A 31 -10.00 13.87 -6.94
CA LYS A 31 -10.64 12.69 -7.53
C LYS A 31 -9.71 11.48 -7.37
N ALA A 32 -10.32 10.32 -7.10
CA ALA A 32 -9.65 9.02 -7.12
C ALA A 32 -8.90 8.84 -8.44
N PHE A 33 -7.68 8.31 -8.38
CA PHE A 33 -6.87 8.09 -9.59
C PHE A 33 -7.32 6.80 -10.28
N TYR A 34 -7.71 5.78 -9.51
CA TYR A 34 -8.28 4.53 -10.01
C TYR A 34 -9.61 4.24 -9.31
N PRO A 35 -10.72 4.90 -9.69
CA PRO A 35 -11.97 4.85 -8.94
C PRO A 35 -12.53 3.43 -8.70
N GLU A 36 -12.44 2.55 -9.69
CA GLU A 36 -12.91 1.16 -9.62
C GLU A 36 -11.97 0.30 -8.77
N ALA A 37 -10.65 0.43 -8.96
CA ALA A 37 -9.67 -0.33 -8.18
C ALA A 37 -9.65 0.10 -6.71
N GLU A 38 -9.78 1.39 -6.42
CA GLU A 38 -9.83 1.94 -5.07
C GLU A 38 -11.07 1.44 -4.29
N LYS A 39 -12.22 1.26 -4.95
CA LYS A 39 -13.42 0.66 -4.32
C LYS A 39 -13.22 -0.81 -3.93
N ILE A 40 -12.57 -1.58 -4.80
CA ILE A 40 -12.26 -3.00 -4.52
C ILE A 40 -11.28 -3.08 -3.34
N LEU A 41 -10.23 -2.26 -3.37
CA LEU A 41 -9.24 -2.18 -2.30
C LEU A 41 -9.89 -1.79 -0.97
N TYR A 42 -10.79 -0.80 -0.97
CA TYR A 42 -11.50 -0.38 0.24
C TYR A 42 -12.35 -1.50 0.85
N SER A 43 -13.08 -2.23 0.02
CA SER A 43 -13.86 -3.40 0.45
C SER A 43 -12.96 -4.46 1.10
N TRP A 44 -11.82 -4.76 0.48
CA TRP A 44 -10.84 -5.69 1.02
C TRP A 44 -10.28 -5.23 2.38
N ILE A 45 -9.94 -3.95 2.54
CA ILE A 45 -9.44 -3.39 3.83
C ILE A 45 -10.47 -3.61 4.94
N ILE A 46 -11.76 -3.32 4.67
CA ILE A 46 -12.83 -3.53 5.65
C ILE A 46 -12.93 -5.02 6.03
N GLU A 47 -12.84 -5.93 5.07
CA GLU A 47 -12.88 -7.37 5.33
C GLU A 47 -11.72 -7.84 6.21
N GLN A 48 -10.49 -7.35 5.95
CA GLN A 48 -9.35 -7.66 6.81
C GLN A 48 -9.54 -7.13 8.23
N ARG A 49 -10.15 -5.94 8.36
CA ARG A 49 -10.47 -5.35 9.66
C ARG A 49 -11.54 -6.11 10.43
N LYS A 50 -12.60 -6.59 9.76
CA LYS A 50 -13.60 -7.47 10.38
C LYS A 50 -12.97 -8.77 10.92
N LYS A 51 -11.91 -9.27 10.26
CA LYS A 51 -11.15 -10.44 10.72
C LYS A 51 -10.18 -10.13 11.87
N GLY A 52 -9.96 -8.85 12.17
CA GLY A 52 -9.03 -8.40 13.21
C GLY A 52 -7.56 -8.41 12.76
N PHE A 53 -7.30 -8.43 11.45
CA PHE A 53 -5.93 -8.37 10.93
C PHE A 53 -5.39 -6.95 10.89
N ALA A 54 -4.08 -6.82 11.12
CA ALA A 54 -3.35 -5.58 10.89
C ALA A 54 -3.21 -5.33 9.39
N VAL A 55 -3.65 -4.17 8.93
CA VAL A 55 -3.51 -3.75 7.53
C VAL A 55 -2.45 -2.65 7.46
N ASN A 56 -1.26 -3.00 6.97
CA ASN A 56 -0.14 -2.09 6.78
C ASN A 56 -0.16 -1.48 5.36
N TYR A 57 0.48 -0.33 5.18
CA TYR A 57 0.70 0.33 3.89
C TYR A 57 1.29 -0.61 2.84
N ILE A 58 2.27 -1.45 3.21
CA ILE A 58 2.87 -2.43 2.29
C ILE A 58 1.81 -3.42 1.79
N SER A 59 0.98 -3.96 2.69
CA SER A 59 -0.10 -4.89 2.32
C SER A 59 -1.14 -4.25 1.40
N ILE A 60 -1.48 -2.97 1.65
CA ILE A 60 -2.38 -2.20 0.79
C ILE A 60 -1.77 -2.01 -0.60
N ARG A 61 -0.49 -1.62 -0.67
CA ARG A 61 0.21 -1.44 -1.93
C ARG A 61 0.29 -2.74 -2.73
N LEU A 62 0.64 -3.84 -2.07
CA LEU A 62 0.70 -5.17 -2.70
C LEU A 62 -0.67 -5.61 -3.22
N GLN A 63 -1.75 -5.39 -2.45
CA GLN A 63 -3.10 -5.68 -2.93
C GLN A 63 -3.53 -4.78 -4.07
N MET A 64 -3.21 -3.49 -4.03
CA MET A 64 -3.47 -2.58 -5.13
C MET A 64 -2.76 -3.06 -6.42
N CYS A 65 -1.50 -3.49 -6.31
CA CYS A 65 -0.79 -4.09 -7.45
C CYS A 65 -1.43 -5.39 -7.94
N LYS A 66 -2.02 -6.18 -7.04
CA LYS A 66 -2.77 -7.40 -7.42
C LYS A 66 -4.05 -7.06 -8.19
N ILE A 67 -4.85 -6.13 -7.67
CA ILE A 67 -6.10 -5.66 -8.29
C ILE A 67 -5.82 -5.05 -9.67
N LEU A 68 -4.78 -4.23 -9.80
CA LEU A 68 -4.41 -3.61 -11.08
C LEU A 68 -3.93 -4.61 -12.15
N LYS A 69 -3.51 -5.81 -11.75
CA LYS A 69 -3.14 -6.90 -12.66
C LYS A 69 -4.32 -7.76 -13.09
N GLU A 70 -5.50 -7.62 -12.47
CA GLU A 70 -6.68 -8.35 -12.89
C GLU A 70 -7.12 -7.89 -14.28
N SER A 71 -7.41 -8.83 -15.18
CA SER A 71 -7.66 -8.53 -16.60
C SER A 71 -8.79 -7.52 -16.82
N SER A 72 -9.83 -7.54 -15.97
CA SER A 72 -10.95 -6.58 -16.00
C SER A 72 -10.51 -5.15 -15.66
N ILE A 73 -9.66 -4.98 -14.66
CA ILE A 73 -9.13 -3.69 -14.22
C ILE A 73 -8.03 -3.20 -15.17
N GLN A 74 -7.17 -4.12 -15.62
CA GLN A 74 -6.13 -3.85 -16.59
C GLN A 74 -6.72 -3.36 -17.92
N ALA A 75 -7.84 -3.94 -18.38
CA ALA A 75 -8.52 -3.45 -19.58
C ALA A 75 -9.07 -2.01 -19.41
N LEU A 76 -9.50 -1.64 -18.20
CA LEU A 76 -10.04 -0.30 -17.92
C LEU A 76 -8.96 0.79 -17.90
N TYR A 77 -7.76 0.50 -17.40
CA TYR A 77 -6.74 1.51 -17.15
C TYR A 77 -5.44 1.35 -17.93
N LEU A 78 -5.13 0.13 -18.40
CA LEU A 78 -3.85 -0.24 -19.02
C LEU A 78 -3.96 -0.47 -20.53
N ALA A 79 -5.12 -0.24 -21.16
CA ALA A 79 -5.32 -0.30 -22.61
C ALA A 79 -4.47 0.70 -23.43
N GLY A 80 -3.65 1.52 -22.76
CA GLY A 80 -2.66 2.39 -23.36
C GLY A 80 -1.29 2.23 -22.68
N GLU A 81 -0.79 0.99 -22.58
CA GLU A 81 0.53 0.68 -22.01
C GLU A 81 1.63 1.46 -22.77
N ARG A 82 1.97 2.66 -22.30
CA ARG A 82 3.23 3.29 -22.63
C ARG A 82 4.31 2.42 -22.00
N ARG A 83 5.08 1.73 -22.83
CA ARG A 83 6.29 0.97 -22.42
C ARG A 83 7.00 1.73 -21.31
N THR A 84 6.95 1.17 -20.10
CA THR A 84 7.64 1.76 -18.96
C THR A 84 9.12 1.41 -19.05
N LYS A 85 9.93 2.41 -18.69
CA LYS A 85 11.40 2.47 -18.75
C LYS A 85 11.93 2.43 -20.19
N ILE A 86 12.22 3.63 -20.69
CA ILE A 86 13.36 3.82 -21.59
C ILE A 86 14.53 3.10 -20.91
N SER A 87 14.95 1.95 -21.46
CA SER A 87 16.26 1.40 -21.14
C SER A 87 17.28 2.53 -21.27
N GLN A 88 18.31 2.52 -20.43
CA GLN A 88 19.42 3.45 -20.62
C GLN A 88 19.82 3.40 -22.10
N LYS A 89 19.88 4.58 -22.74
CA LYS A 89 20.32 4.65 -24.13
C LYS A 89 21.69 4.02 -24.20
N LEU A 90 21.84 3.06 -25.10
CA LEU A 90 23.09 2.37 -25.29
C LEU A 90 24.15 3.40 -25.72
N PRO A 91 25.33 3.41 -25.10
CA PRO A 91 26.44 4.24 -25.57
C PRO A 91 26.81 3.88 -27.01
N GLU A 92 27.18 4.88 -27.80
CA GLU A 92 27.57 4.68 -29.21
C GLU A 92 28.89 3.88 -29.33
N ASP A 93 29.71 3.90 -28.27
CA ASP A 93 30.98 3.19 -28.12
C ASP A 93 30.83 1.81 -27.44
N LEU A 94 29.61 1.30 -27.24
CA LEU A 94 29.39 0.05 -26.52
C LEU A 94 30.17 -1.12 -27.14
N GLU A 95 30.05 -1.32 -28.45
CA GLU A 95 30.64 -2.48 -29.13
C GLU A 95 32.17 -2.47 -29.05
N GLU A 96 32.79 -1.29 -29.17
CA GLU A 96 34.23 -1.12 -29.03
C GLU A 96 34.70 -1.47 -27.62
N LYS A 97 34.02 -0.96 -26.59
CA LYS A 97 34.33 -1.28 -25.19
C LYS A 97 34.11 -2.74 -24.85
N LEU A 98 33.07 -3.36 -25.38
CA LEU A 98 32.81 -4.79 -25.18
C LEU A 98 33.92 -5.64 -25.79
N ASP A 99 34.37 -5.30 -27.00
CA ASP A 99 35.44 -6.03 -27.67
C ASP A 99 36.80 -5.83 -26.97
N GLU A 100 37.10 -4.61 -26.53
CA GLU A 100 38.29 -4.32 -25.73
C GLU A 100 38.29 -5.10 -24.41
N PHE A 101 37.17 -5.10 -23.68
CA PHE A 101 37.02 -5.85 -22.44
C PHE A 101 37.16 -7.36 -22.67
N ARG A 102 36.56 -7.89 -23.74
CA ARG A 102 36.68 -9.32 -24.09
C ARG A 102 38.13 -9.70 -24.39
N ARG A 103 38.84 -8.90 -25.19
CA ARG A 103 40.27 -9.10 -25.49
C ARG A 103 41.11 -9.02 -24.22
N TYR A 104 40.81 -8.09 -23.32
CA TYR A 104 41.46 -7.94 -22.03
C TYR A 104 41.30 -9.19 -21.14
N ILE A 105 40.08 -9.72 -21.01
CA ILE A 105 39.81 -10.94 -20.21
C ILE A 105 40.50 -12.17 -20.81
N ILE A 106 40.46 -12.34 -22.14
CA ILE A 106 41.15 -13.45 -22.80
C ILE A 106 42.66 -13.41 -22.52
N ARG A 107 43.27 -12.22 -22.63
CA ARG A 107 44.70 -12.01 -22.32
C ARG A 107 45.03 -12.34 -20.86
N LEU A 108 44.19 -11.92 -19.92
CA LEU A 108 44.41 -12.26 -18.50
C LEU A 108 44.30 -13.77 -18.26
N ARG A 109 43.34 -14.44 -18.91
CA ARG A 109 43.16 -15.88 -18.81
C ARG A 109 44.35 -16.66 -19.35
N THR A 110 44.93 -16.24 -20.47
CA THR A 110 46.13 -16.88 -21.02
C THR A 110 47.39 -16.58 -20.21
N LEU A 111 47.53 -15.37 -19.67
CA LEU A 111 48.71 -14.96 -18.89
C LEU A 111 48.81 -15.70 -17.55
N TYR A 112 47.69 -15.83 -16.84
CA TYR A 112 47.65 -16.40 -15.49
C TYR A 112 47.11 -17.84 -15.47
N ASN A 113 46.76 -18.39 -16.64
CA ASN A 113 46.23 -19.74 -16.83
C ASN A 113 45.03 -20.06 -15.92
N PHE A 114 44.11 -19.09 -15.77
CA PHE A 114 42.90 -19.27 -14.97
C PHE A 114 42.00 -20.33 -15.59
N ASP A 115 41.72 -21.39 -14.83
CA ASP A 115 40.71 -22.36 -15.22
C ASP A 115 39.31 -21.71 -15.21
N LEU A 116 38.45 -22.09 -16.15
CA LEU A 116 37.07 -21.57 -16.22
C LEU A 116 36.31 -21.82 -14.93
N ASN A 117 36.60 -22.93 -14.26
CA ASN A 117 35.96 -23.31 -12.99
C ASN A 117 36.37 -22.40 -11.81
N SER A 118 37.36 -21.53 -11.99
CA SER A 118 37.82 -20.59 -10.97
C SER A 118 37.25 -19.17 -11.13
N ILE A 119 36.39 -18.95 -12.13
CA ILE A 119 35.76 -17.66 -12.40
C ILE A 119 34.35 -17.66 -11.80
N PHE A 120 34.16 -16.88 -10.74
CA PHE A 120 32.86 -16.73 -10.08
C PHE A 120 32.21 -15.40 -10.43
N ASN A 121 30.90 -15.44 -10.70
CA ASN A 121 30.10 -14.21 -10.80
C ASN A 121 29.73 -13.74 -9.39
N MET A 122 29.89 -12.45 -9.13
CA MET A 122 29.50 -11.84 -7.86
C MET A 122 28.71 -10.57 -8.17
N ASP A 123 27.43 -10.58 -7.86
CA ASP A 123 26.53 -9.44 -8.01
C ASP A 123 25.83 -9.14 -6.68
N GLU A 124 25.56 -7.86 -6.43
CA GLU A 124 24.79 -7.45 -5.26
C GLU A 124 23.29 -7.49 -5.63
N THR A 125 22.56 -8.40 -4.99
CA THR A 125 21.10 -8.40 -5.04
C THR A 125 20.57 -7.74 -3.76
N PRO A 126 19.86 -6.60 -3.83
CA PRO A 126 19.28 -6.00 -2.64
C PRO A 126 18.19 -6.92 -2.09
N VAL A 127 18.36 -7.36 -0.84
CA VAL A 127 17.34 -8.11 -0.11
C VAL A 127 16.53 -7.13 0.73
N TRP A 128 15.23 -7.04 0.45
CA TRP A 128 14.32 -6.27 1.27
C TRP A 128 13.99 -7.08 2.53
N PHE A 129 14.42 -6.59 3.70
CA PHE A 129 13.95 -7.15 4.96
C PHE A 129 12.46 -6.80 5.14
N ASP A 130 11.60 -7.81 5.21
CA ASP A 130 10.18 -7.64 5.54
C ASP A 130 10.05 -7.37 7.04
N MET A 131 10.20 -6.11 7.44
CA MET A 131 9.89 -5.66 8.80
C MET A 131 8.38 -5.42 8.88
N ALA A 132 7.70 -6.23 9.69
CA ALA A 132 6.32 -5.97 10.08
C ALA A 132 6.26 -4.60 10.78
N GLY A 133 5.78 -3.57 10.07
CA GLY A 133 5.62 -2.24 10.64
C GLY A 133 4.56 -2.24 11.75
N ASN A 134 4.81 -1.51 12.83
CA ASN A 134 3.88 -1.33 13.96
C ASN A 134 2.65 -0.44 13.61
N ILE A 135 2.46 -0.15 12.33
CA ILE A 135 1.54 0.85 11.81
C ILE A 135 0.40 0.16 11.06
N THR A 136 -0.82 0.60 11.35
CA THR A 136 -2.04 -0.01 10.82
C THR A 136 -3.01 1.06 10.33
N VAL A 137 -3.70 0.81 9.21
CA VAL A 137 -4.62 1.78 8.57
C VAL A 137 -6.06 1.64 9.06
N ASN A 138 -6.69 2.70 9.57
CA ASN A 138 -8.10 2.62 9.97
C ASN A 138 -8.95 3.79 9.46
N ASN A 139 -10.26 3.60 9.55
CA ASN A 139 -11.25 4.62 9.23
C ASN A 139 -11.03 5.90 10.06
N LYS A 140 -11.24 7.03 9.40
CA LYS A 140 -11.14 8.34 10.00
C LYS A 140 -12.13 8.50 11.16
N GLY A 141 -11.60 8.65 12.38
CA GLY A 141 -12.38 8.87 13.61
C GLY A 141 -12.05 7.89 14.73
N ASP A 142 -11.45 6.75 14.40
CA ASP A 142 -11.13 5.70 15.37
C ASP A 142 -9.76 5.94 16.02
N LYS A 143 -9.73 6.04 17.34
CA LYS A 143 -8.50 6.30 18.11
C LYS A 143 -7.66 5.04 18.37
N THR A 144 -8.29 3.87 18.32
CA THR A 144 -7.70 2.59 18.70
C THR A 144 -8.16 1.49 17.76
N VAL A 145 -7.26 0.59 17.39
CA VAL A 145 -7.58 -0.58 16.57
C VAL A 145 -7.33 -1.86 17.35
N HIS A 146 -8.28 -2.79 17.30
CA HIS A 146 -8.13 -4.14 17.84
C HIS A 146 -7.43 -5.04 16.82
N ILE A 147 -6.24 -5.54 17.16
CA ILE A 147 -5.48 -6.48 16.33
C ILE A 147 -5.40 -7.83 17.05
N ARG A 148 -5.74 -8.91 16.35
CA ARG A 148 -5.55 -10.28 16.84
C ARG A 148 -4.09 -10.69 16.66
N THR A 149 -3.40 -11.06 17.73
CA THR A 149 -2.06 -11.67 17.65
C THR A 149 -2.17 -13.19 17.56
N THR A 150 -1.25 -13.79 16.79
CA THR A 150 -1.17 -15.25 16.56
C THR A 150 -0.74 -16.02 17.81
N GLU A 151 -0.04 -15.36 18.72
CA GLU A 151 0.37 -15.94 20.00
C GLU A 151 -0.63 -15.45 21.08
N ASN A 152 -1.43 -16.39 21.59
CA ASN A 152 -2.33 -16.27 22.75
C ASN A 152 -3.57 -15.36 22.66
N GLY A 153 -4.18 -15.15 21.48
CA GLY A 153 -5.53 -14.57 21.38
C GLY A 153 -5.69 -13.17 21.98
N GLY A 154 -4.58 -12.52 22.34
CA GLY A 154 -4.54 -11.19 22.91
C GLY A 154 -4.95 -10.15 21.88
N ILE A 155 -5.61 -9.11 22.36
CA ILE A 155 -5.96 -7.95 21.53
C ILE A 155 -4.95 -6.85 21.88
N LEU A 156 -4.10 -6.48 20.92
CA LEU A 156 -3.24 -5.30 21.06
C LEU A 156 -3.96 -4.07 20.54
N LEU A 157 -3.90 -2.98 21.31
CA LEU A 157 -4.40 -1.66 20.92
C LEU A 157 -3.27 -0.88 20.25
N HIS A 158 -3.38 -0.65 18.95
CA HIS A 158 -2.44 0.20 18.21
C HIS A 158 -3.09 1.51 17.77
N TYR A 159 -2.28 2.56 17.70
CA TYR A 159 -2.67 3.83 17.08
C TYR A 159 -2.60 3.71 15.54
N PRO A 160 -3.71 3.99 14.83
CA PRO A 160 -3.74 3.86 13.39
C PRO A 160 -3.24 5.10 12.66
N VAL A 161 -2.77 4.90 11.42
CA VAL A 161 -2.68 5.96 10.41
C VAL A 161 -4.03 6.08 9.70
N ILE A 162 -4.51 7.32 9.59
CA ILE A 162 -5.83 7.65 9.04
C ILE A 162 -5.73 7.81 7.52
N ILE A 163 -6.69 7.24 6.78
CA ILE A 163 -6.90 7.49 5.34
C ILE A 163 -8.24 8.20 5.16
#